data_AF-A0A3M2A013-F1
#
_entry.id   AF-A0A3M2A013-F1
#
_cell.length_a   1.000
_cell.length_b   1.000
_cell.length_c   1.000
_cell.angle_alpha   90.00
_cell.angle_beta   90.00
_cell.angle_gamma   90.00
#
_symmetry.space_group_name_H-M   'P 1'
#
loop_
_entity.id
_entity.type
_entity.pdbx_description
1 polymer ?
#
loop_
_entity_poly.entity_id
_entity_poly.type
_entity_poly.pdbx_seq_one_letter_code
_entity_poly.pdbx_strand_id
1 'polypeptide(L)'
;MTRERTMLADLSGMACTPAAPATIESALLNRARRHRRKRRFRKAAVALSLLANRTGEARHYAMLGAMWMQAGRSIDALTALRQAIFLHRRNGAFERARTVARLVARFEPDRPLRAA
;
A
#
# COMPACT_ATOMS: atom_id res chain seq x y z
N MET A 1 -26.25 -53.97 -17.46
CA MET A 1 -26.41 -53.00 -18.55
C MET A 1 -26.91 -51.70 -17.91
N THR A 2 -26.14 -51.02 -17.07
CA THR A 2 -24.94 -50.20 -17.33
C THR A 2 -25.15 -49.12 -18.40
N ARG A 3 -25.20 -47.87 -17.90
CA ARG A 3 -24.78 -46.59 -18.52
C ARG A 3 -25.84 -45.82 -19.34
N GLU A 4 -26.60 -45.00 -18.63
CA GLU A 4 -27.06 -43.69 -19.14
C GLU A 4 -26.82 -42.62 -18.07
N ARG A 5 -25.54 -42.37 -17.78
CA ARG A 5 -25.12 -41.41 -16.75
C ARG A 5 -23.91 -40.63 -17.23
N THR A 6 -24.07 -39.83 -18.28
CA THR A 6 -23.09 -38.82 -18.71
C THR A 6 -23.69 -37.94 -19.81
N MET A 7 -24.38 -36.84 -19.47
CA MET A 7 -24.51 -35.62 -20.32
C MET A 7 -24.96 -34.42 -19.46
N LEU A 8 -24.23 -34.15 -18.37
CA LEU A 8 -24.28 -32.86 -17.65
C LEU A 8 -22.85 -32.43 -17.30
N ALA A 9 -22.01 -32.36 -18.32
CA ALA A 9 -20.74 -31.67 -18.25
C ALA A 9 -20.79 -30.53 -19.28
N ASP A 10 -20.20 -29.40 -18.91
CA ASP A 10 -19.95 -28.20 -19.72
C ASP A 10 -21.01 -27.10 -19.70
N LEU A 11 -21.25 -26.56 -18.50
CA LEU A 11 -21.55 -25.12 -18.32
C LEU A 11 -20.59 -24.49 -17.28
N SER A 12 -19.31 -24.86 -17.31
CA SER A 12 -18.26 -24.29 -16.43
C SER A 12 -17.28 -23.36 -17.16
N GLY A 13 -17.68 -22.79 -18.31
CA GLY A 13 -16.82 -21.95 -19.12
C GLY A 13 -17.42 -20.57 -19.33
N MET A 14 -17.19 -19.64 -18.40
CA MET A 14 -17.27 -18.17 -18.49
C MET A 14 -17.92 -17.56 -17.24
N ALA A 15 -17.33 -17.82 -16.08
CA ALA A 15 -17.28 -16.76 -15.08
C ALA A 15 -16.34 -15.69 -15.62
N CYS A 16 -16.86 -14.82 -16.50
CA CYS A 16 -16.29 -13.50 -16.70
C CYS A 16 -16.40 -12.83 -15.34
N THR A 17 -15.39 -13.00 -14.48
CA THR A 17 -15.30 -12.25 -13.23
C THR A 17 -15.38 -10.78 -13.63
N PRO A 18 -16.46 -10.06 -13.30
CA PRO A 18 -16.50 -8.64 -13.59
C PRO A 18 -15.31 -8.06 -12.82
N ALA A 19 -14.41 -7.37 -13.53
CA ALA A 19 -13.35 -6.60 -12.90
C ALA A 19 -14.01 -5.81 -11.77
N ALA A 20 -13.66 -6.15 -10.52
CA ALA A 20 -14.32 -5.62 -9.33
C ALA A 20 -14.51 -4.10 -9.51
N PRO A 21 -15.71 -3.55 -9.20
CA PRO A 21 -16.04 -2.17 -9.51
C PRO A 21 -14.91 -1.28 -9.01
N ALA A 22 -14.44 -0.35 -9.85
CA ALA A 22 -13.27 0.47 -9.59
C ALA A 22 -13.44 1.21 -8.26
N THR A 23 -12.96 0.61 -7.17
CA THR A 23 -13.12 1.16 -5.83
C THR A 23 -12.36 2.47 -5.77
N ILE A 24 -12.85 3.41 -4.96
CA ILE A 24 -12.18 4.71 -4.76
C ILE A 24 -10.71 4.49 -4.38
N GLU A 25 -10.42 3.43 -3.62
CA GLU A 25 -9.07 3.02 -3.25
C GLU A 25 -8.20 2.65 -4.46
N SER A 26 -8.71 1.80 -5.36
CA SER A 26 -8.00 1.43 -6.59
C SER A 26 -7.76 2.65 -7.49
N ALA A 27 -8.72 3.58 -7.55
CA ALA A 27 -8.60 4.82 -8.31
C ALA A 27 -7.53 5.75 -7.72
N LEU A 28 -7.48 5.89 -6.40
CA LEU A 28 -6.47 6.67 -5.69
C LEU A 28 -5.07 6.06 -5.85
N LEU A 29 -4.95 4.74 -5.73
CA LEU A 29 -3.69 4.03 -5.95
C LEU A 29 -3.19 4.21 -7.39
N ASN A 30 -4.08 4.10 -8.37
CA ASN A 30 -3.75 4.33 -9.78
C ASN A 30 -3.35 5.79 -10.03
N ARG A 31 -4.03 6.76 -9.40
CA ARG A 31 -3.66 8.18 -9.47
C ARG A 31 -2.28 8.45 -8.88
N ALA A 32 -1.98 7.87 -7.72
CA ALA A 32 -0.65 7.96 -7.10
C ALA A 32 0.43 7.39 -8.02
N ARG A 33 0.21 6.20 -8.60
CA ARG A 33 1.13 5.57 -9.56
C ARG A 33 1.37 6.43 -10.79
N ARG A 34 0.32 7.02 -11.37
CA ARG A 34 0.45 7.95 -12.51
C ARG A 34 1.28 9.18 -12.15
N HIS A 35 1.04 9.79 -11.00
CA HIS A 35 1.83 10.94 -10.54
C HIS A 35 3.29 10.56 -10.27
N ARG A 36 3.55 9.40 -9.67
CA ARG A 36 4.91 8.88 -9.43
C ARG A 36 5.66 8.68 -10.75
N ARG A 37 5.05 8.05 -11.76
CA ARG A 37 5.67 7.87 -13.09
C ARG A 37 6.03 9.20 -13.75
N LYS A 38 5.20 10.23 -13.55
CA LYS A 38 5.45 11.59 -14.04
C LYS A 38 6.40 12.41 -13.14
N ARG A 39 7.06 11.79 -12.15
CA ARG A 39 7.90 12.46 -11.12
C ARG A 39 7.20 13.59 -10.35
N ARG A 40 5.87 13.58 -10.29
CA ARG A 40 5.05 14.55 -9.54
C ARG A 40 4.85 14.05 -8.10
N PHE A 41 5.93 13.94 -7.34
CA PHE A 41 5.93 13.24 -6.05
C PHE A 41 4.99 13.84 -5.01
N ARG A 42 4.88 15.17 -4.92
CA ARG A 42 3.89 15.85 -4.04
C ARG A 42 2.46 15.43 -4.36
N LYS A 43 2.08 15.41 -5.64
CA LYS A 43 0.73 14.98 -6.07
C LYS A 43 0.50 13.49 -5.83
N ALA A 44 1.55 12.66 -5.96
CA ALA A 44 1.48 11.25 -5.62
C ALA A 44 1.27 11.04 -4.11
N ALA A 45 1.97 11.82 -3.27
CA ALA A 45 1.84 11.78 -1.83
C ALA A 45 0.43 12.20 -1.37
N VAL A 46 -0.16 13.25 -1.95
CA VAL A 46 -1.55 13.65 -1.64
C VAL A 46 -2.57 12.54 -1.98
N ALA A 47 -2.40 11.85 -3.11
CA ALA A 47 -3.28 10.72 -3.44
C ALA A 47 -3.09 9.55 -2.46
N LEU A 48 -1.86 9.30 -2.00
CA LEU A 48 -1.55 8.27 -1.01
C LEU A 48 -2.01 8.63 0.40
N SER A 49 -2.03 9.90 0.79
CA SER A 49 -2.54 10.30 2.11
C SER A 49 -4.04 10.04 2.23
N LEU A 50 -4.80 10.37 1.19
CA LEU A 50 -6.23 10.04 1.11
C LEU A 50 -6.46 8.53 1.18
N LEU A 51 -5.65 7.75 0.45
CA LEU A 51 -5.74 6.29 0.45
C LEU A 51 -5.38 5.69 1.81
N ALA A 52 -4.29 6.16 2.42
CA ALA A 52 -3.81 5.68 3.72
C ALA A 52 -4.81 5.97 4.83
N ASN A 53 -5.38 7.17 4.85
CA ASN A 53 -6.41 7.54 5.83
C ASN A 53 -7.71 6.75 5.64
N ARG A 54 -8.04 6.34 4.41
CA ARG A 54 -9.26 5.57 4.14
C ARG A 54 -9.11 4.08 4.46
N THR A 55 -7.96 3.51 4.13
CA THR A 55 -7.70 2.07 4.30
C THR A 55 -7.10 1.72 5.66
N GLY A 56 -6.41 2.66 6.31
CA GLY A 56 -5.65 2.40 7.53
C GLY A 56 -4.48 1.43 7.35
N GLU A 57 -4.10 1.10 6.11
CA GLU A 57 -3.10 0.06 5.87
C GLU A 57 -1.66 0.59 5.98
N ALA A 58 -0.83 -0.14 6.74
CA ALA A 58 0.58 0.17 6.95
C ALA A 58 1.37 0.40 5.64
N ARG A 59 1.09 -0.41 4.61
CA ARG A 59 1.79 -0.31 3.31
C ARG A 59 1.55 1.05 2.64
N HIS A 60 0.36 1.63 2.78
CA HIS A 60 0.03 2.91 2.17
C HIS A 60 0.75 4.06 2.87
N TYR A 61 0.88 4.00 4.21
CA TYR A 61 1.72 4.93 4.96
C TYR A 61 3.20 4.81 4.60
N ALA A 62 3.73 3.60 4.38
CA ALA A 62 5.11 3.41 3.93
C ALA A 62 5.35 4.03 2.54
N MET A 63 4.43 3.79 1.60
CA MET A 63 4.48 4.40 0.26
C MET A 63 4.36 5.93 0.32
N LEU A 64 3.49 6.47 1.20
CA LEU A 64 3.33 7.90 1.44
C LEU A 64 4.65 8.51 1.90
N GLY A 65 5.30 7.90 2.89
CA GLY A 65 6.62 8.29 3.38
C GLY A 65 7.65 8.38 2.26
N ALA A 66 7.76 7.32 1.45
CA ALA A 66 8.67 7.30 0.30
C ALA A 66 8.41 8.41 -0.72
N MET A 67 7.14 8.76 -0.99
CA MET A 67 6.80 9.86 -1.90
C MET A 67 7.12 11.23 -1.30
N TRP A 68 6.93 11.42 0.01
CA TRP A 68 7.34 12.66 0.68
C TRP A 68 8.85 12.84 0.69
N MET A 69 9.62 11.76 0.84
CA MET A 69 11.08 11.80 0.73
C MET A 69 11.52 12.27 -0.66
N GLN A 70 10.94 11.70 -1.72
CA GLN A 70 11.25 12.13 -3.09
C GLN A 70 10.79 13.56 -3.38
N ALA A 71 9.83 14.09 -2.61
CA ALA A 71 9.38 15.48 -2.68
C ALA A 71 10.21 16.46 -1.82
N GLY A 72 11.21 15.98 -1.08
CA GLY A 72 12.05 16.78 -0.17
C GLY A 72 11.37 17.18 1.14
N ARG A 73 10.25 16.53 1.51
CA ARG A 73 9.47 16.84 2.72
C ARG A 73 9.80 15.84 3.82
N SER A 74 11.00 15.97 4.40
CA SER A 74 11.54 14.99 5.35
C SER A 74 10.69 14.81 6.61
N ILE A 75 10.14 15.90 7.17
CA ILE A 75 9.30 15.83 8.37
C ILE A 75 8.02 15.03 8.10
N ASP A 76 7.31 15.34 7.00
CA ASP A 76 6.09 14.63 6.62
C ASP A 76 6.37 13.16 6.30
N ALA A 77 7.53 12.88 5.67
CA ALA A 77 7.96 11.52 5.40
C ALA A 77 8.17 10.72 6.68
N LEU A 78 8.92 11.26 7.65
CA LEU A 78 9.21 10.60 8.91
C LEU A 78 7.94 10.30 9.70
N THR A 79 7.00 11.24 9.74
CA THR A 79 5.68 11.03 10.36
C THR A 79 4.92 9.87 9.71
N ALA A 80 4.87 9.83 8.37
CA ALA A 80 4.21 8.75 7.65
C ALA A 80 4.91 7.38 7.86
N LEU A 81 6.25 7.35 7.85
CA LEU A 81 7.01 6.12 8.07
C LEU A 81 6.86 5.60 9.51
N ARG A 82 6.84 6.47 10.52
CA ARG A 82 6.58 6.06 11.91
C ARG A 82 5.19 5.45 12.06
N GLN A 83 4.17 6.04 11.42
CA GLN A 83 2.83 5.45 11.40
C GLN A 83 2.82 4.07 10.73
N ALA A 84 3.55 3.90 9.63
CA ALA A 84 3.69 2.61 8.97
C ALA A 84 4.37 1.56 9.87
N ILE A 85 5.43 1.93 10.60
CA ILE A 85 6.11 1.06 11.56
C ILE A 85 5.15 0.60 12.65
N PHE A 86 4.41 1.54 13.26
CA PHE A 86 3.43 1.24 14.30
C PHE A 86 2.39 0.23 13.82
N LEU A 87 1.79 0.48 12.64
CA LEU A 87 0.77 -0.41 12.08
C LEU A 87 1.35 -1.77 11.66
N HIS A 88 2.57 -1.82 11.13
CA HIS A 88 3.23 -3.08 10.82
C HIS A 88 3.49 -3.92 12.08
N ARG A 89 3.95 -3.31 13.18
CA ARG A 89 4.12 -3.99 14.46
C ARG A 89 2.79 -4.49 15.01
N ARG A 90 1.75 -3.64 15.01
CA ARG A 90 0.40 -3.98 15.45
C ARG A 90 -0.17 -5.19 14.70
N ASN A 91 0.12 -5.30 13.41
CA ASN A 91 -0.35 -6.40 12.55
C ASN A 91 0.59 -7.61 12.55
N GLY A 92 1.61 -7.67 13.43
CA GLY A 92 2.58 -8.77 13.50
C GLY A 92 3.61 -8.82 12.36
N ALA A 93 3.63 -7.82 11.48
CA ALA A 93 4.54 -7.75 10.33
C ALA A 93 5.90 -7.12 10.70
N PHE A 94 6.61 -7.71 11.65
CA PHE A 94 7.85 -7.15 12.23
C PHE A 94 8.97 -6.94 11.21
N GLU A 95 9.15 -7.85 10.26
CA GLU A 95 10.17 -7.70 9.21
C GLU A 95 9.90 -6.46 8.34
N ARG A 96 8.63 -6.21 7.98
CA ARG A 96 8.24 -5.01 7.24
C ARG A 96 8.47 -3.75 8.09
N ALA A 97 8.12 -3.79 9.37
CA ALA A 97 8.40 -2.70 10.31
C ALA A 97 9.91 -2.41 10.36
N ARG A 98 10.76 -3.45 10.40
CA ARG A 98 12.22 -3.32 10.43
C ARG A 98 12.76 -2.71 9.13
N THR A 99 12.24 -3.11 7.98
CA THR A 99 12.61 -2.48 6.70
C THR A 99 12.28 -0.99 6.70
N VAL A 100 11.07 -0.62 7.14
CA VAL A 100 10.66 0.79 7.21
C VAL A 100 11.48 1.57 8.25
N ALA A 101 11.82 0.96 9.39
CA ALA A 101 12.69 1.55 10.41
C ALA A 101 14.09 1.88 9.86
N ARG A 102 14.67 1.01 9.00
CA ARG A 102 15.94 1.32 8.31
C ARG A 102 15.82 2.53 7.39
N LEU A 103 14.68 2.70 6.74
CA LEU A 103 14.43 3.91 5.93
C LEU A 103 14.39 5.17 6.81
N VAL A 104 13.85 5.10 8.02
CA VAL A 104 13.85 6.25 8.95
C VAL A 104 15.26 6.55 9.45
N ALA A 105 16.01 5.54 9.89
CA ALA A 105 17.36 5.69 10.44
C ALA A 105 18.34 6.32 9.43
N ARG A 106 18.17 6.08 8.13
CA ARG A 106 18.98 6.72 7.09
C ARG A 106 18.84 8.25 7.04
N PHE A 107 17.73 8.80 7.54
CA PHE A 107 17.40 10.23 7.45
C PHE A 107 17.46 10.95 8.80
N GLU A 108 17.36 10.22 9.91
CA GLU A 108 17.66 10.71 11.25
C GLU A 108 18.69 9.77 11.90
N PRO A 109 19.99 9.87 11.55
CA PRO A 109 21.01 9.04 12.19
C PRO A 109 21.09 9.32 13.71
N ASP A 110 20.83 10.56 14.13
CA ASP A 110 21.04 11.02 15.51
C ASP A 110 19.81 10.88 16.42
N ARG A 111 18.66 10.41 15.90
CA ARG A 111 17.44 10.27 16.69
C ARG A 111 17.08 8.79 16.85
N PRO A 112 17.28 8.17 18.04
CA PRO A 112 16.89 6.79 18.24
C PRO A 112 15.37 6.66 18.05
N LEU A 113 14.96 5.65 17.28
CA LEU A 113 13.57 5.21 17.19
C LEU A 113 13.14 4.78 18.59
N ARG A 114 12.59 5.70 19.38
CA ARG A 114 12.06 5.38 20.72
C ARG A 114 11.12 4.20 20.58
N ALA A 115 11.51 3.08 21.17
CA ALA A 115 10.68 1.91 21.32
C ALA A 115 9.54 2.30 22.27
N ALA A 116 8.39 2.59 21.68
CA ALA A 116 7.11 2.39 22.33
C ALA A 116 6.68 0.94 22.07
#